data_AF-A0A2D6HCS5-F1
#
_entry.id   AF-A0A2D6HCS5-F1
#
_cell.length_a   1.000
_cell.length_b   1.000
_cell.length_c   1.000
_cell.angle_alpha   90.00
_cell.angle_beta   90.00
_cell.angle_gamma   90.00
#
_symmetry.space_group_name_H-M   'P 1'
#
loop_
_entity.id
_entity.type
_entity.pdbx_description
1 polymer ?
#
loop_
_entity_poly.entity_id
_entity_poly.type
_entity_poly.pdbx_seq_one_letter_code
_entity_poly.pdbx_strand_id
1 'polypeptide(L)'
;MAGALLAIPLFAAPAADGGAAVETFALKYRAMEKWDVILPEEQWTSFENEIPIGEGFLTKKAGPLGLEVDTNADGKLDEKVRGVKGFLKLRGKNSEGSVFNYAIRLKGNGKTWRYAPGGAVVGKLKGILVKVFDQNNNGFYDDYGTDAMIVGKGGAAGLLSKVVNAGGALYNFEISADGMQASFSPFVGETASIDVCSDYDSRGKLIAAVVSSEDGEHHFNAAAGGKKPFLVPAGTYTVSSGYVTKAGESVHMRTGKMVPFALKPGQVRDLEWGGPVVAEFDYTVNEETITVPPNVAFFGRAGEEYHTFWPEAKSPKIIVTDKKTNKVLTSGRFGGC
;
A
#
# COMPACT_ATOMS: atom_id res chain seq x y z
N MET A 1 30.87 -44.44 -0.07
CA MET A 1 29.64 -43.68 0.17
C MET A 1 29.30 -42.94 -1.10
N ALA A 2 28.26 -43.35 -1.81
CA ALA A 2 27.85 -42.75 -3.07
C ALA A 2 26.95 -41.54 -2.78
N GLY A 3 27.38 -40.35 -3.19
CA GLY A 3 26.59 -39.12 -3.09
C GLY A 3 25.59 -39.05 -4.23
N ALA A 4 24.31 -39.00 -3.90
CA ALA A 4 23.24 -38.74 -4.86
C ALA A 4 23.16 -37.22 -5.11
N LEU A 5 23.48 -36.78 -6.33
CA LEU A 5 23.11 -35.46 -6.81
C LEU A 5 21.59 -35.42 -7.01
N LEU A 6 20.90 -34.60 -6.22
CA LEU A 6 19.50 -34.23 -6.44
C LEU A 6 19.45 -33.23 -7.60
N ALA A 7 18.97 -33.68 -8.76
CA ALA A 7 18.63 -32.81 -9.88
C ALA A 7 17.38 -32.00 -9.54
N ILE A 8 17.52 -30.67 -9.47
CA ILE A 8 16.39 -29.76 -9.35
C ILE A 8 15.74 -29.65 -10.74
N PRO A 9 14.41 -29.85 -10.89
CA PRO A 9 13.76 -29.71 -12.18
C PRO A 9 13.83 -28.23 -12.62
N LEU A 10 14.47 -28.00 -13.76
CA LEU A 10 14.37 -26.75 -14.51
C LEU A 10 12.91 -26.62 -14.94
N PHE A 11 12.16 -25.68 -14.36
CA PHE A 11 10.86 -25.30 -14.90
C PHE A 11 11.12 -24.62 -16.26
N ALA A 12 10.81 -25.33 -17.34
CA ALA A 12 10.80 -24.75 -18.67
C ALA A 12 9.80 -23.58 -18.67
N ALA A 13 10.30 -22.38 -18.98
CA ALA A 13 9.43 -21.24 -19.25
C ALA A 13 8.45 -21.64 -20.36
N PRO A 14 7.14 -21.38 -20.22
CA PRO A 14 6.21 -21.59 -21.31
C PRO A 14 6.70 -20.78 -22.53
N ALA A 15 6.72 -21.44 -23.69
CA ALA A 15 7.11 -20.83 -24.94
C ALA A 15 6.33 -19.53 -25.16
N ALA A 16 7.05 -18.46 -25.50
CA ALA A 16 6.47 -17.19 -25.86
C ALA A 16 5.50 -17.41 -27.04
N ASP A 17 4.21 -17.28 -26.77
CA ASP A 17 3.18 -17.32 -27.79
C ASP A 17 3.34 -16.06 -28.66
N GLY A 18 3.88 -16.26 -29.87
CA GLY A 18 4.18 -15.20 -30.81
C GLY A 18 2.89 -14.51 -31.25
N GLY A 19 2.70 -13.27 -30.80
CA GLY A 19 1.57 -12.42 -31.20
C GLY A 19 0.33 -12.54 -30.32
N ALA A 20 0.49 -12.69 -29.01
CA ALA A 20 -0.65 -12.63 -28.10
C ALA A 20 -1.35 -11.26 -28.20
N ALA A 21 -2.63 -11.30 -28.59
CA ALA A 21 -3.46 -10.12 -28.81
C ALA A 21 -3.63 -9.30 -27.52
N VAL A 22 -3.67 -7.97 -27.67
CA VAL A 22 -4.11 -7.07 -26.60
C VAL A 22 -5.57 -7.40 -26.29
N GLU A 23 -5.85 -7.75 -25.05
CA GLU A 23 -7.19 -8.04 -24.56
C GLU A 23 -7.69 -6.84 -23.75
N THR A 24 -8.77 -6.21 -24.21
CA THR A 24 -9.42 -5.08 -23.53
C THR A 24 -10.66 -5.54 -22.79
N PHE A 25 -10.88 -5.00 -21.58
CA PHE A 25 -12.03 -5.34 -20.75
C PHE A 25 -12.56 -4.12 -20.00
N ALA A 26 -13.86 -4.15 -19.71
CA ALA A 26 -14.51 -3.10 -18.94
C ALA A 26 -14.31 -3.34 -17.43
N LEU A 27 -14.02 -2.26 -16.73
CA LEU A 27 -14.02 -2.17 -15.28
C LEU A 27 -15.35 -1.54 -14.84
N LYS A 28 -15.75 -1.79 -13.59
CA LYS A 28 -16.95 -1.20 -13.00
C LYS A 28 -16.61 -0.57 -11.66
N TYR A 29 -17.07 0.66 -11.47
CA TYR A 29 -16.95 1.32 -10.19
C TYR A 29 -17.72 0.57 -9.09
N ARG A 30 -17.09 0.41 -7.93
CA ARG A 30 -17.65 -0.23 -6.74
C ARG A 30 -17.34 0.60 -5.50
N ALA A 31 -18.39 1.18 -4.92
CA ALA A 31 -18.36 1.78 -3.59
C ALA A 31 -18.18 0.69 -2.51
N MET A 32 -17.33 0.97 -1.52
CA MET A 32 -16.95 0.06 -0.42
C MET A 32 -17.21 0.71 0.93
N GLU A 33 -18.44 0.59 1.42
CA GLU A 33 -18.86 1.20 2.69
C GLU A 33 -18.11 0.62 3.90
N LYS A 34 -17.87 -0.69 3.89
CA LYS A 34 -16.92 -1.33 4.80
C LYS A 34 -15.54 -1.33 4.13
N TRP A 35 -14.61 -0.64 4.78
CA TRP A 35 -13.23 -0.53 4.29
C TRP A 35 -12.30 -1.45 5.09
N ASP A 36 -11.81 -2.48 4.44
CA ASP A 36 -10.83 -3.45 4.96
C ASP A 36 -9.60 -3.56 4.04
N VAL A 37 -9.44 -2.60 3.13
CA VAL A 37 -8.32 -2.53 2.20
C VAL A 37 -7.13 -1.83 2.86
N ILE A 38 -5.95 -2.43 2.72
CA ILE A 38 -4.67 -1.85 3.09
C ILE A 38 -4.05 -1.26 1.83
N LEU A 39 -3.97 0.06 1.77
CA LEU A 39 -3.30 0.78 0.68
C LEU A 39 -1.83 1.03 1.06
N PRO A 40 -0.91 1.01 0.07
CA PRO A 40 0.52 1.20 0.33
C PRO A 40 0.85 2.59 0.89
N GLU A 41 0.16 3.63 0.43
CA GLU A 41 0.41 5.03 0.76
C GLU A 41 -0.91 5.81 0.86
N GLU A 42 -1.84 5.35 1.72
CA GLU A 42 -3.18 5.96 1.85
C GLU A 42 -3.10 7.47 2.12
N GLN A 43 -3.63 8.28 1.20
CA GLN A 43 -3.73 9.72 1.39
C GLN A 43 -5.10 10.13 1.93
N TRP A 44 -5.06 11.09 2.86
CA TRP A 44 -6.25 11.76 3.38
C TRP A 44 -6.19 13.24 3.03
N THR A 45 -6.96 13.66 2.03
CA THR A 45 -6.95 15.03 1.50
C THR A 45 -7.84 15.94 2.35
N SER A 46 -7.29 17.06 2.80
CA SER A 46 -8.03 18.07 3.56
C SER A 46 -8.85 18.96 2.63
N PHE A 47 -10.01 19.38 3.09
CA PHE A 47 -10.87 20.30 2.34
C PHE A 47 -11.64 21.24 3.29
N GLU A 48 -12.18 22.32 2.73
CA GLU A 48 -12.94 23.31 3.49
C GLU A 48 -14.37 23.48 2.96
N ASN A 49 -14.51 24.03 1.75
CA ASN A 49 -15.80 24.38 1.16
C ASN A 49 -16.17 23.51 -0.05
N GLU A 50 -15.26 22.64 -0.49
CA GLU A 50 -15.46 21.80 -1.68
C GLU A 50 -14.54 20.58 -1.63
N ILE A 51 -15.04 19.42 -2.08
CA ILE A 51 -14.24 18.22 -2.31
C ILE A 51 -13.78 18.24 -3.77
N PRO A 52 -12.46 18.36 -4.05
CA PRO A 52 -11.93 18.66 -5.39
C PRO A 52 -11.78 17.40 -6.25
N ILE A 53 -12.88 16.74 -6.56
CA ILE A 53 -12.91 15.58 -7.48
C ILE A 53 -13.74 15.97 -8.70
N GLY A 54 -13.17 15.85 -9.90
CA GLY A 54 -13.82 16.32 -11.13
C GLY A 54 -14.06 17.83 -11.09
N GLU A 55 -15.30 18.27 -11.30
CA GLU A 55 -15.69 19.68 -11.20
C GLU A 55 -15.88 20.19 -9.75
N GLY A 56 -15.74 19.31 -8.76
CA GLY A 56 -15.89 19.64 -7.35
C GLY A 56 -17.28 19.36 -6.79
N PHE A 57 -17.34 19.14 -5.47
CA PHE A 57 -18.58 18.89 -4.73
C PHE A 57 -18.66 19.86 -3.55
N LEU A 58 -19.64 20.76 -3.55
CA LEU A 58 -19.77 21.79 -2.53
C LEU A 58 -19.97 21.18 -1.14
N THR A 59 -19.36 21.79 -0.14
CA THR A 59 -19.51 21.38 1.25
C THR A 59 -19.70 22.57 2.18
N LYS A 60 -20.41 22.34 3.27
CA LYS A 60 -20.63 23.35 4.32
C LYS A 60 -20.60 22.70 5.69
N LYS A 61 -19.84 23.28 6.61
CA LYS A 61 -19.85 22.84 8.01
C LYS A 61 -21.24 23.08 8.61
N ALA A 62 -21.80 22.03 9.21
CA ALA A 62 -23.10 22.05 9.88
C ALA A 62 -22.90 21.84 11.39
N GLY A 63 -22.37 22.87 12.06
CA GLY A 63 -21.95 22.80 13.46
C GLY A 63 -20.58 22.11 13.65
N PRO A 64 -20.17 21.82 14.90
CA PRO A 64 -18.83 21.30 15.19
C PRO A 64 -18.61 19.85 14.71
N LEU A 65 -19.68 19.07 14.54
CA LEU A 65 -19.62 17.64 14.20
C LEU A 65 -20.56 17.30 13.04
N GLY A 66 -20.73 18.23 12.10
CA GLY A 66 -21.61 18.02 10.96
C GLY A 66 -21.02 18.59 9.68
N LEU A 67 -21.32 17.93 8.57
CA LEU A 67 -20.96 18.35 7.23
C LEU A 67 -22.16 18.16 6.32
N GLU A 68 -22.54 19.20 5.59
CA GLU A 68 -23.49 19.13 4.49
C GLU A 68 -22.70 19.09 3.19
N VAL A 69 -23.11 18.24 2.25
CA VAL A 69 -22.40 17.98 1.00
C VAL A 69 -23.40 17.96 -0.15
N ASP A 70 -23.03 18.60 -1.25
CA ASP A 70 -23.63 18.40 -2.56
C ASP A 70 -23.03 17.13 -3.16
N THR A 71 -23.78 16.04 -3.22
CA THR A 71 -23.25 14.75 -3.70
C THR A 71 -23.41 14.51 -5.18
N ASN A 72 -24.12 15.40 -5.89
CA ASN A 72 -24.44 15.25 -7.31
C ASN A 72 -23.86 16.38 -8.19
N ALA A 73 -23.13 17.31 -7.59
CA ALA A 73 -22.53 18.49 -8.21
C ALA A 73 -23.55 19.42 -8.90
N ASP A 74 -24.78 19.53 -8.37
CA ASP A 74 -25.83 20.42 -8.90
C ASP A 74 -25.86 21.82 -8.25
N GLY A 75 -24.92 22.07 -7.32
CA GLY A 75 -24.79 23.32 -6.59
C GLY A 75 -25.67 23.40 -5.33
N LYS A 76 -26.42 22.34 -4.99
CA LYS A 76 -27.27 22.28 -3.79
C LYS A 76 -26.77 21.19 -2.85
N LEU A 77 -26.62 21.56 -1.58
CA LEU A 77 -26.30 20.61 -0.53
C LEU A 77 -27.49 19.66 -0.32
N ASP A 78 -27.25 18.35 -0.47
CA ASP A 78 -28.30 17.33 -0.46
C ASP A 78 -28.07 16.20 0.55
N GLU A 79 -26.84 16.04 1.06
CA GLU A 79 -26.50 15.05 2.08
C GLU A 79 -25.94 15.65 3.36
N LYS A 80 -26.17 14.98 4.49
CA LYS A 80 -25.71 15.43 5.82
C LYS A 80 -25.00 14.33 6.59
N VAL A 81 -23.69 14.51 6.75
CA VAL A 81 -22.84 13.66 7.59
C VAL A 81 -22.91 14.15 9.04
N ARG A 82 -23.22 13.23 9.96
CA ARG A 82 -23.26 13.49 11.40
C ARG A 82 -22.09 12.80 12.10
N GLY A 83 -21.42 13.49 13.00
CA GLY A 83 -20.27 12.99 13.75
C GLY A 83 -18.93 13.36 13.11
N VAL A 84 -17.90 12.57 13.41
CA VAL A 84 -16.51 12.77 12.97
C VAL A 84 -16.06 11.81 11.87
N LYS A 85 -16.95 10.94 11.39
CA LYS A 85 -16.69 9.98 10.32
C LYS A 85 -17.91 9.87 9.42
N GLY A 86 -17.70 9.54 8.15
CA GLY A 86 -18.78 9.35 7.20
C GLY A 86 -18.34 8.55 5.98
N PHE A 87 -19.33 8.18 5.18
CA PHE A 87 -19.15 7.57 3.87
C PHE A 87 -20.15 8.21 2.92
N LEU A 88 -19.69 8.67 1.76
CA LEU A 88 -20.54 9.29 0.74
C LEU A 88 -20.28 8.66 -0.61
N LYS A 89 -21.33 8.58 -1.43
CA LYS A 89 -21.24 8.29 -2.86
C LYS A 89 -21.46 9.60 -3.59
N LEU A 90 -20.50 9.96 -4.41
CA LEU A 90 -20.50 11.16 -5.23
C LEU A 90 -20.82 10.78 -6.67
N ARG A 91 -21.61 11.61 -7.34
CA ARG A 91 -21.98 11.42 -8.74
C ARG A 91 -21.80 12.74 -9.47
N GLY A 92 -20.70 12.88 -10.20
CA GLY A 92 -20.40 14.08 -10.97
C GLY A 92 -20.49 13.86 -12.47
N LYS A 93 -20.10 14.89 -13.21
CA LYS A 93 -19.77 14.80 -14.64
C LYS A 93 -18.30 15.20 -14.83
N ASN A 94 -17.61 14.54 -15.75
CA ASN A 94 -16.29 14.97 -16.17
C ASN A 94 -16.39 16.17 -17.13
N SER A 95 -15.24 16.72 -17.55
CA SER A 95 -15.15 17.83 -18.50
C SER A 95 -15.84 17.57 -19.85
N GLU A 96 -16.06 16.30 -20.20
CA GLU A 96 -16.76 15.86 -21.42
C GLU A 96 -18.27 15.64 -21.19
N GLY A 97 -18.78 15.90 -19.98
CA GLY A 97 -20.19 15.75 -19.59
C GLY A 97 -20.61 14.31 -19.27
N SER A 98 -19.67 13.36 -19.29
CA SER A 98 -19.90 11.96 -18.97
C SER A 98 -20.01 11.77 -17.46
N VAL A 99 -21.03 11.02 -17.04
CA VAL A 99 -21.33 10.77 -15.63
C VAL A 99 -20.29 9.82 -15.04
N PHE A 100 -19.67 10.20 -13.94
CA PHE A 100 -18.81 9.32 -13.16
C PHE A 100 -19.41 9.07 -11.77
N ASN A 101 -18.99 7.97 -11.15
CA ASN A 101 -19.32 7.65 -9.78
C ASN A 101 -18.04 7.58 -8.97
N TYR A 102 -18.08 8.12 -7.78
CA TYR A 102 -16.99 8.08 -6.83
C TYR A 102 -17.55 7.84 -5.43
N ALA A 103 -16.73 7.40 -4.49
CA ALA A 103 -17.12 7.17 -3.12
C ALA A 103 -15.95 7.55 -2.25
N ILE A 104 -16.25 8.19 -1.14
CA ILE A 104 -15.26 8.72 -0.22
C ILE A 104 -15.54 8.26 1.20
N ARG A 105 -14.48 8.09 1.97
CA ARG A 105 -14.53 8.01 3.42
C ARG A 105 -14.17 9.37 3.97
N LEU A 106 -14.93 9.82 4.96
CA LEU A 106 -14.74 11.11 5.61
C LEU A 106 -14.24 10.91 7.04
N LYS A 107 -13.34 11.79 7.47
CA LYS A 107 -13.00 11.98 8.89
C LYS A 107 -12.87 13.46 9.22
N GLY A 108 -13.35 13.84 10.40
CA GLY A 108 -13.28 15.20 10.93
C GLY A 108 -12.73 15.21 12.35
N ASN A 109 -12.23 16.36 12.79
CA ASN A 109 -11.79 16.59 14.18
C ASN A 109 -12.45 17.84 14.79
N GLY A 110 -13.55 18.31 14.20
CA GLY A 110 -14.25 19.55 14.56
C GLY A 110 -13.63 20.84 14.02
N LYS A 111 -12.39 20.80 13.53
CA LYS A 111 -11.73 21.94 12.87
C LYS A 111 -11.59 21.71 11.37
N THR A 112 -11.04 20.56 10.99
CA THR A 112 -10.78 20.18 9.60
C THR A 112 -11.52 18.90 9.25
N TRP A 113 -11.94 18.81 7.99
CA TRP A 113 -12.45 17.60 7.37
C TRP A 113 -11.43 17.09 6.37
N ARG A 114 -11.32 15.77 6.28
CA ARG A 114 -10.47 15.07 5.34
C ARG A 114 -11.24 13.95 4.69
N TYR A 115 -10.93 13.65 3.44
CA TYR A 115 -11.47 12.50 2.74
C TYR A 115 -10.35 11.58 2.23
N ALA A 116 -10.70 10.33 1.97
CA ALA A 116 -9.85 9.29 1.39
C ALA A 116 -10.73 8.43 0.46
N PRO A 117 -10.16 7.60 -0.43
CA PRO A 117 -10.97 6.81 -1.34
C PRO A 117 -11.86 5.84 -0.56
N GLY A 118 -13.12 5.71 -1.01
CA GLY A 118 -14.15 4.84 -0.47
C GLY A 118 -14.65 3.82 -1.50
N GLY A 119 -13.96 3.65 -2.62
CA GLY A 119 -14.30 2.65 -3.62
C GLY A 119 -13.13 2.35 -4.55
N ALA A 120 -13.40 1.53 -5.56
CA ALA A 120 -12.43 1.10 -6.55
C ALA A 120 -13.12 0.84 -7.89
N VAL A 121 -12.36 0.86 -8.98
CA VAL A 121 -12.79 0.24 -10.24
C VAL A 121 -12.40 -1.23 -10.24
N VAL A 122 -13.32 -2.10 -10.65
CA VAL A 122 -13.20 -3.55 -10.46
C VAL A 122 -13.53 -4.31 -11.72
N GLY A 123 -12.69 -5.26 -12.09
CA GLY A 123 -12.94 -6.20 -13.20
C GLY A 123 -12.17 -7.51 -13.04
N LYS A 124 -12.03 -8.23 -14.15
CA LYS A 124 -11.36 -9.53 -14.16
C LYS A 124 -10.40 -9.65 -15.33
N LEU A 125 -9.16 -10.02 -15.02
CA LEU A 125 -8.09 -10.38 -15.94
C LEU A 125 -8.00 -11.91 -16.02
N LYS A 126 -8.42 -12.53 -17.14
CA LYS A 126 -8.45 -14.00 -17.28
C LYS A 126 -9.10 -14.73 -16.08
N GLY A 127 -10.18 -14.15 -15.55
CA GLY A 127 -10.89 -14.66 -14.36
C GLY A 127 -10.31 -14.23 -13.01
N ILE A 128 -9.12 -13.63 -12.98
CA ILE A 128 -8.45 -13.09 -11.79
C ILE A 128 -8.99 -11.70 -11.50
N LEU A 129 -9.45 -11.47 -10.27
CA LEU A 129 -9.99 -10.18 -9.85
C LEU A 129 -8.91 -9.10 -9.92
N VAL A 130 -9.24 -7.94 -10.47
CA VAL A 130 -8.41 -6.72 -10.40
C VAL A 130 -9.24 -5.62 -9.78
N LYS A 131 -8.65 -4.90 -8.82
CA LYS A 131 -9.21 -3.67 -8.22
C LYS A 131 -8.17 -2.57 -8.34
N VAL A 132 -8.55 -1.40 -8.83
CA VAL A 132 -7.70 -0.19 -8.87
C VAL A 132 -8.35 0.91 -8.05
N PHE A 133 -7.55 1.57 -7.23
CA PHE A 133 -7.96 2.58 -6.26
C PHE A 133 -7.21 3.88 -6.57
N ASP A 134 -7.97 4.95 -6.75
CA ASP A 134 -7.46 6.32 -6.76
C ASP A 134 -6.97 6.66 -5.34
N GLN A 135 -5.68 6.44 -5.10
CA GLN A 135 -5.10 6.55 -3.75
C GLN A 135 -4.79 8.01 -3.39
N ASN A 136 -4.45 8.83 -4.39
CA ASN A 136 -4.09 10.23 -4.21
C ASN A 136 -5.32 11.16 -4.19
N ASN A 137 -6.51 10.63 -4.51
CA ASN A 137 -7.80 11.29 -4.49
C ASN A 137 -8.01 12.36 -5.58
N ASN A 138 -7.37 12.22 -6.74
CA ASN A 138 -7.47 13.20 -7.82
C ASN A 138 -8.59 12.90 -8.85
N GLY A 139 -9.27 11.76 -8.72
CA GLY A 139 -10.35 11.33 -9.61
C GLY A 139 -9.91 10.52 -10.83
N PHE A 140 -8.61 10.30 -11.00
CA PHE A 140 -8.03 9.47 -12.06
C PHE A 140 -7.60 8.10 -11.51
N TYR A 141 -7.46 7.12 -12.41
CA TYR A 141 -7.12 5.73 -12.05
C TYR A 141 -5.91 5.20 -12.82
N ASP A 142 -5.22 6.06 -13.58
CA ASP A 142 -4.06 5.73 -14.42
C ASP A 142 -2.75 6.35 -13.92
N ASP A 143 -2.70 6.80 -12.66
CA ASP A 143 -1.47 7.32 -12.07
C ASP A 143 -0.54 6.17 -11.62
N TYR A 144 0.22 5.61 -12.57
CA TYR A 144 1.19 4.56 -12.28
C TYR A 144 2.20 4.98 -11.20
N GLY A 145 2.50 4.06 -10.29
CA GLY A 145 3.37 4.30 -9.14
C GLY A 145 2.74 5.17 -8.04
N THR A 146 1.53 5.70 -8.24
CA THR A 146 0.83 6.54 -7.26
C THR A 146 -0.52 5.96 -6.86
N ASP A 147 -1.32 5.49 -7.80
CA ASP A 147 -2.54 4.76 -7.51
C ASP A 147 -2.23 3.39 -6.93
N ALA A 148 -3.25 2.70 -6.42
CA ALA A 148 -3.07 1.40 -5.80
C ALA A 148 -3.85 0.32 -6.54
N MET A 149 -3.34 -0.90 -6.52
CA MET A 149 -4.00 -2.04 -7.16
C MET A 149 -3.92 -3.34 -6.37
N ILE A 150 -4.98 -4.14 -6.48
CA ILE A 150 -5.01 -5.53 -6.00
C ILE A 150 -5.22 -6.43 -7.20
N VAL A 151 -4.34 -7.41 -7.38
CA VAL A 151 -4.48 -8.50 -8.35
C VAL A 151 -4.70 -9.81 -7.61
N GLY A 152 -5.80 -10.48 -7.91
CA GLY A 152 -6.20 -11.75 -7.31
C GLY A 152 -6.93 -11.59 -5.98
N LYS A 153 -6.56 -12.45 -5.02
CA LYS A 153 -7.22 -12.55 -3.71
C LYS A 153 -6.35 -11.86 -2.67
N GLY A 154 -6.93 -10.97 -1.87
CA GLY A 154 -6.21 -10.28 -0.82
C GLY A 154 -6.90 -8.97 -0.43
N GLY A 155 -6.51 -8.43 0.71
CA GLY A 155 -6.94 -7.11 1.19
C GLY A 155 -5.87 -6.03 1.07
N ALA A 156 -4.63 -6.38 0.71
CA ALA A 156 -3.53 -5.43 0.60
C ALA A 156 -3.15 -5.16 -0.86
N ALA A 157 -3.12 -3.87 -1.21
CA ALA A 157 -2.75 -3.38 -2.52
C ALA A 157 -1.22 -3.21 -2.66
N GLY A 158 -0.72 -3.35 -3.88
CA GLY A 158 0.53 -2.71 -4.31
C GLY A 158 0.23 -1.34 -4.92
N LEU A 159 1.27 -0.60 -5.33
CA LEU A 159 1.07 0.55 -6.21
C LEU A 159 0.63 0.06 -7.61
N LEU A 160 -0.07 0.91 -8.34
CA LEU A 160 -0.50 0.67 -9.71
C LEU A 160 0.74 0.51 -10.58
N SER A 161 0.79 -0.57 -11.35
CA SER A 161 1.97 -0.92 -12.14
C SER A 161 1.62 -1.15 -13.60
N LYS A 162 2.56 -0.82 -14.49
CA LYS A 162 2.46 -1.14 -15.92
C LYS A 162 2.63 -2.64 -16.21
N VAL A 163 3.11 -3.42 -15.25
CA VAL A 163 3.21 -4.88 -15.36
C VAL A 163 2.57 -5.53 -14.13
N VAL A 164 1.74 -6.54 -14.35
CA VAL A 164 1.01 -7.23 -13.28
C VAL A 164 1.32 -8.71 -13.27
N ASN A 165 1.47 -9.29 -12.08
CA ASN A 165 1.49 -10.74 -11.91
C ASN A 165 0.06 -11.24 -11.66
N ALA A 166 -0.49 -11.94 -12.65
CA ALA A 166 -1.82 -12.52 -12.57
C ALA A 166 -1.73 -14.03 -12.74
N GLY A 167 -1.84 -14.75 -11.63
CA GLY A 167 -1.87 -16.21 -11.63
C GLY A 167 -0.51 -16.85 -11.91
N GLY A 168 0.59 -16.16 -11.56
CA GLY A 168 1.95 -16.64 -11.78
C GLY A 168 2.52 -16.31 -13.16
N ALA A 169 1.81 -15.53 -13.98
CA ALA A 169 2.28 -15.01 -15.26
C ALA A 169 2.26 -13.48 -15.26
N LEU A 170 3.17 -12.86 -16.01
CA LEU A 170 3.29 -11.41 -16.13
C LEU A 170 2.54 -10.90 -17.37
N TYR A 171 1.88 -9.76 -17.21
CA TYR A 171 1.17 -9.06 -18.27
C TYR A 171 1.48 -7.58 -18.21
N ASN A 172 1.68 -6.94 -19.36
CA ASN A 172 1.56 -5.49 -19.46
C ASN A 172 0.11 -5.12 -19.14
N PHE A 173 -0.08 -4.01 -18.43
CA PHE A 173 -1.37 -3.53 -17.98
C PHE A 173 -1.49 -2.04 -18.32
N GLU A 174 -2.59 -1.70 -18.98
CA GLU A 174 -2.98 -0.31 -19.21
C GLU A 174 -4.40 -0.09 -18.69
N ILE A 175 -4.69 1.11 -18.21
CA ILE A 175 -6.01 1.53 -17.75
C ILE A 175 -6.29 2.94 -18.25
N SER A 176 -7.55 3.21 -18.62
CA SER A 176 -8.00 4.55 -18.99
C SER A 176 -8.01 5.47 -17.76
N ALA A 177 -7.86 6.77 -17.97
CA ALA A 177 -7.84 7.76 -16.89
C ALA A 177 -9.10 7.73 -16.00
N ASP A 178 -10.27 7.46 -16.57
CA ASP A 178 -11.54 7.30 -15.83
C ASP A 178 -11.67 5.94 -15.13
N GLY A 179 -10.72 5.03 -15.33
CA GLY A 179 -10.67 3.69 -14.77
C GLY A 179 -11.73 2.74 -15.30
N MET A 180 -12.48 3.08 -16.36
CA MET A 180 -13.60 2.27 -16.87
C MET A 180 -13.17 1.21 -17.88
N GLN A 181 -12.00 1.36 -18.50
CA GLN A 181 -11.45 0.41 -19.45
C GLN A 181 -10.02 0.07 -19.09
N ALA A 182 -9.66 -1.21 -19.21
CA ALA A 182 -8.28 -1.65 -19.07
C ALA A 182 -7.93 -2.62 -20.20
N SER A 183 -6.64 -2.71 -20.50
CA SER A 183 -6.09 -3.63 -21.47
C SER A 183 -4.93 -4.42 -20.86
N PHE A 184 -4.68 -5.60 -21.43
CA PHE A 184 -3.47 -6.33 -21.11
C PHE A 184 -2.91 -7.07 -22.32
N SER A 185 -1.61 -7.31 -22.27
CA SER A 185 -0.90 -8.20 -23.19
C SER A 185 0.15 -8.99 -22.41
N PRO A 186 0.55 -10.20 -22.84
CA PRO A 186 1.64 -10.91 -22.17
C PRO A 186 2.91 -10.05 -22.12
N PHE A 187 3.56 -10.05 -20.96
CA PHE A 187 4.83 -9.38 -20.81
C PHE A 187 5.91 -10.12 -21.60
N VAL A 188 6.70 -9.39 -22.39
CA VAL A 188 7.85 -9.92 -23.11
C VAL A 188 9.09 -9.21 -22.59
N GLY A 189 9.90 -9.94 -21.83
CA GLY A 189 11.11 -9.41 -21.23
C GLY A 189 11.75 -10.43 -20.29
N GLU A 190 12.90 -10.06 -19.75
CA GLU A 190 13.57 -10.87 -18.75
C GLU A 190 12.79 -10.83 -17.44
N THR A 191 12.69 -11.98 -16.77
CA THR A 191 11.92 -12.13 -15.53
C THR A 191 12.80 -12.69 -14.42
N ALA A 192 12.42 -12.43 -13.18
CA ALA A 192 13.03 -12.95 -11.98
C ALA A 192 11.94 -13.25 -10.94
N SER A 193 12.28 -13.92 -9.86
CA SER A 193 11.36 -14.15 -8.74
C SER A 193 11.96 -13.68 -7.43
N ILE A 194 11.10 -13.19 -6.54
CA ILE A 194 11.47 -12.77 -5.19
C ILE A 194 10.60 -13.46 -4.15
N ASP A 195 11.22 -14.01 -3.11
CA ASP A 195 10.52 -14.45 -1.90
C ASP A 195 10.76 -13.44 -0.79
N VAL A 196 9.68 -12.76 -0.37
CA VAL A 196 9.70 -11.77 0.71
C VAL A 196 9.15 -12.31 2.03
N CYS A 197 8.67 -13.56 2.07
CA CYS A 197 7.96 -14.10 3.23
C CYS A 197 8.75 -15.17 3.97
N SER A 198 9.56 -15.98 3.27
CA SER A 198 10.23 -17.14 3.88
C SER A 198 11.24 -16.74 4.95
N ASP A 199 12.06 -15.73 4.68
CA ASP A 199 13.09 -15.21 5.59
C ASP A 199 12.70 -13.88 6.26
N TYR A 200 11.40 -13.60 6.34
CA TYR A 200 10.89 -12.47 7.11
C TYR A 200 10.87 -12.80 8.61
N ASP A 201 11.81 -12.23 9.37
CA ASP A 201 11.91 -12.46 10.81
C ASP A 201 10.95 -11.55 11.58
N SER A 202 9.76 -12.06 11.89
CA SER A 202 8.81 -11.36 12.75
C SER A 202 7.87 -12.33 13.46
N ARG A 203 7.34 -11.90 14.61
CA ARG A 203 6.23 -12.59 15.27
C ARG A 203 4.86 -12.23 14.68
N GLY A 204 4.81 -11.25 13.78
CA GLY A 204 3.61 -10.85 13.06
C GLY A 204 3.52 -11.52 11.69
N LYS A 205 2.31 -11.61 11.15
CA LYS A 205 2.07 -12.05 9.78
C LYS A 205 2.29 -10.88 8.83
N LEU A 206 3.21 -11.05 7.88
CA LEU A 206 3.37 -10.14 6.75
C LEU A 206 2.13 -10.22 5.85
N ILE A 207 1.44 -9.09 5.69
CA ILE A 207 0.22 -8.98 4.87
C ILE A 207 0.53 -8.26 3.55
N ALA A 208 1.45 -7.29 3.58
CA ALA A 208 1.88 -6.55 2.42
C ALA A 208 3.40 -6.35 2.43
N ALA A 209 4.01 -6.48 1.26
CA ALA A 209 5.39 -6.12 0.98
C ALA A 209 5.45 -5.64 -0.47
N VAL A 210 5.34 -4.33 -0.65
CA VAL A 210 5.34 -3.68 -1.96
C VAL A 210 6.78 -3.43 -2.37
N VAL A 211 7.19 -4.06 -3.47
CA VAL A 211 8.47 -3.78 -4.12
C VAL A 211 8.23 -2.87 -5.31
N SER A 212 9.04 -1.83 -5.44
CA SER A 212 9.01 -0.86 -6.54
C SER A 212 10.33 -0.95 -7.31
N SER A 213 10.27 -0.99 -8.63
CA SER A 213 11.46 -0.90 -9.47
C SER A 213 12.08 0.48 -9.40
N GLU A 214 13.39 0.54 -9.65
CA GLU A 214 14.17 1.79 -9.64
C GLU A 214 13.72 2.80 -10.71
N ASP A 215 13.19 2.32 -11.83
CA ASP A 215 12.61 3.17 -12.89
C ASP A 215 11.20 3.69 -12.56
N GLY A 216 10.57 3.22 -11.48
CA GLY A 216 9.23 3.64 -11.06
C GLY A 216 8.08 3.09 -11.91
N GLU A 217 8.32 2.08 -12.74
CA GLU A 217 7.34 1.55 -13.69
C GLU A 217 6.66 0.27 -13.18
N HIS A 218 7.33 -0.47 -12.29
CA HIS A 218 6.96 -1.80 -11.85
C HIS A 218 6.77 -1.87 -10.34
N HIS A 219 5.58 -2.30 -9.91
CA HIS A 219 5.21 -2.34 -8.51
C HIS A 219 4.41 -3.60 -8.19
N PHE A 220 4.82 -4.32 -7.15
CA PHE A 220 4.19 -5.58 -6.78
C PHE A 220 4.07 -5.72 -5.29
N ASN A 221 2.87 -6.08 -4.80
CA ASN A 221 2.74 -6.65 -3.47
C ASN A 221 3.23 -8.12 -3.49
N ALA A 222 4.54 -8.32 -3.34
CA ALA A 222 5.17 -9.65 -3.42
C ALA A 222 4.71 -10.60 -2.30
N ALA A 223 4.20 -10.08 -1.17
CA ALA A 223 3.60 -10.90 -0.12
C ALA A 223 2.36 -11.68 -0.58
N ALA A 224 1.74 -11.30 -1.72
CA ALA A 224 0.65 -12.07 -2.33
C ALA A 224 1.08 -13.48 -2.77
N GLY A 225 2.38 -13.72 -3.00
CA GLY A 225 2.94 -15.06 -3.25
C GLY A 225 2.98 -15.95 -2.00
N GLY A 226 2.84 -15.38 -0.80
CA GLY A 226 3.12 -16.09 0.46
C GLY A 226 4.56 -16.59 0.48
N LYS A 227 4.78 -17.83 0.95
CA LYS A 227 6.11 -18.49 0.98
C LYS A 227 6.53 -19.09 -0.37
N LYS A 228 6.01 -18.57 -1.47
CA LYS A 228 6.42 -18.98 -2.81
C LYS A 228 7.09 -17.80 -3.49
N PRO A 229 8.17 -18.03 -4.25
CA PRO A 229 8.75 -16.97 -5.06
C PRO A 229 7.70 -16.30 -5.95
N PHE A 230 7.65 -14.98 -5.90
CA PHE A 230 6.74 -14.14 -6.65
C PHE A 230 7.43 -13.63 -7.91
N LEU A 231 6.87 -13.95 -9.07
CA LEU A 231 7.44 -13.57 -10.38
C LEU A 231 7.27 -12.07 -10.64
N VAL A 232 8.34 -11.42 -11.11
CA VAL A 232 8.42 -9.99 -11.47
C VAL A 232 9.36 -9.82 -12.69
N PRO A 233 9.33 -8.68 -13.41
CA PRO A 233 10.39 -8.33 -14.35
C PRO A 233 11.77 -8.32 -13.68
N ALA A 234 12.81 -8.77 -14.38
CA ALA A 234 14.19 -8.60 -13.90
C ALA A 234 14.53 -7.10 -13.82
N GLY A 235 15.30 -6.70 -12.81
CA GLY A 235 15.58 -5.29 -12.56
C GLY A 235 16.09 -5.01 -11.14
N THR A 236 16.28 -3.73 -10.81
CA THR A 236 16.61 -3.27 -9.46
C THR A 236 15.34 -2.82 -8.75
N TYR A 237 15.17 -3.26 -7.51
CA TYR A 237 13.97 -2.99 -6.71
C TYR A 237 14.30 -2.54 -5.30
N THR A 238 13.35 -1.87 -4.67
CA THR A 238 13.35 -1.54 -3.24
C THR A 238 12.00 -1.87 -2.64
N VAL A 239 11.94 -2.22 -1.35
CA VAL A 239 10.65 -2.30 -0.64
C VAL A 239 10.18 -0.88 -0.34
N SER A 240 9.09 -0.45 -0.97
CA SER A 240 8.51 0.89 -0.79
C SER A 240 7.55 0.97 0.39
N SER A 241 6.74 -0.08 0.58
CA SER A 241 5.73 -0.15 1.63
C SER A 241 5.55 -1.57 2.14
N GLY A 242 5.11 -1.71 3.38
CA GLY A 242 4.73 -3.00 3.93
C GLY A 242 3.75 -2.89 5.09
N TYR A 243 3.14 -4.02 5.43
CA TYR A 243 2.15 -4.08 6.50
C TYR A 243 2.16 -5.43 7.19
N VAL A 244 2.22 -5.39 8.52
CA VAL A 244 2.36 -6.57 9.37
C VAL A 244 1.29 -6.52 10.45
N THR A 245 0.69 -7.67 10.75
CA THR A 245 -0.36 -7.78 11.77
C THR A 245 -0.11 -8.89 12.76
N LYS A 246 -0.55 -8.71 14.00
CA LYS A 246 -0.50 -9.73 15.05
C LYS A 246 -1.57 -9.51 16.11
N ALA A 247 -2.55 -10.40 16.21
CA ALA A 247 -3.52 -10.41 17.31
C ALA A 247 -4.19 -9.03 17.63
N GLY A 248 -4.57 -8.28 16.60
CA GLY A 248 -5.17 -6.94 16.74
C GLY A 248 -4.16 -5.79 16.78
N GLU A 249 -2.86 -6.09 16.75
CA GLU A 249 -1.78 -5.14 16.57
C GLU A 249 -1.38 -5.07 15.10
N SER A 250 -0.94 -3.89 14.64
CA SER A 250 -0.37 -3.72 13.31
C SER A 250 0.73 -2.69 13.27
N VAL A 251 1.53 -2.75 12.22
CA VAL A 251 2.59 -1.76 11.94
C VAL A 251 2.75 -1.61 10.44
N HIS A 252 3.00 -0.38 10.00
CA HIS A 252 3.36 -0.06 8.63
C HIS A 252 4.87 -0.06 8.48
N MET A 253 5.32 -0.39 7.28
CA MET A 253 6.73 -0.32 6.91
C MET A 253 6.89 0.61 5.72
N ARG A 254 8.01 1.33 5.68
CA ARG A 254 8.48 2.10 4.53
C ARG A 254 9.97 1.83 4.28
N THR A 255 10.48 2.27 3.14
CA THR A 255 11.88 2.01 2.71
C THR A 255 12.92 2.23 3.80
N GLY A 256 12.83 3.33 4.56
CA GLY A 256 13.81 3.67 5.58
C GLY A 256 15.22 3.81 4.99
N LYS A 257 16.15 2.99 5.48
CA LYS A 257 17.56 2.89 5.06
C LYS A 257 17.82 1.70 4.13
N MET A 258 16.78 1.01 3.69
CA MET A 258 16.93 -0.16 2.83
C MET A 258 17.58 0.22 1.50
N VAL A 259 18.62 -0.52 1.14
CA VAL A 259 19.35 -0.33 -0.12
C VAL A 259 18.63 -1.09 -1.24
N PRO A 260 18.55 -0.53 -2.46
CA PRO A 260 18.02 -1.26 -3.61
C PRO A 260 18.75 -2.58 -3.85
N PHE A 261 18.03 -3.55 -4.38
CA PHE A 261 18.53 -4.88 -4.64
C PHE A 261 18.24 -5.32 -6.07
N ALA A 262 19.25 -5.90 -6.73
CA ALA A 262 19.11 -6.40 -8.09
C ALA A 262 18.50 -7.81 -8.12
N LEU A 263 17.60 -8.03 -9.09
CA LEU A 263 17.04 -9.30 -9.50
C LEU A 263 17.49 -9.59 -10.93
N LYS A 264 18.44 -10.52 -11.09
CA LYS A 264 18.96 -10.91 -12.40
C LYS A 264 17.96 -11.80 -13.15
N PRO A 265 18.03 -11.86 -14.49
CA PRO A 265 17.20 -12.76 -15.29
C PRO A 265 17.29 -14.22 -14.80
N GLY A 266 16.14 -14.84 -14.59
CA GLY A 266 15.99 -16.21 -14.08
C GLY A 266 16.33 -16.41 -12.61
N GLN A 267 16.76 -15.36 -11.90
CA GLN A 267 17.10 -15.46 -10.48
C GLN A 267 15.86 -15.68 -9.62
N VAL A 268 15.98 -16.56 -8.63
CA VAL A 268 15.13 -16.54 -7.44
C VAL A 268 15.95 -15.90 -6.33
N ARG A 269 15.42 -14.85 -5.70
CA ARG A 269 16.07 -14.15 -4.59
C ARG A 269 15.21 -14.22 -3.35
N ASP A 270 15.78 -14.72 -2.27
CA ASP A 270 15.19 -14.61 -0.94
C ASP A 270 15.59 -13.26 -0.34
N LEU A 271 14.62 -12.58 0.26
CA LEU A 271 14.85 -11.33 0.97
C LEU A 271 14.95 -11.61 2.46
N GLU A 272 16.15 -11.45 3.02
CA GLU A 272 16.37 -11.49 4.46
C GLU A 272 16.09 -10.11 5.08
N TRP A 273 14.97 -9.99 5.77
CA TRP A 273 14.51 -8.72 6.36
C TRP A 273 13.62 -8.97 7.58
N GLY A 274 13.17 -7.93 8.27
CA GLY A 274 12.52 -8.08 9.56
C GLY A 274 13.44 -7.79 10.73
N GLY A 275 13.35 -8.62 11.76
CA GLY A 275 14.13 -8.54 12.97
C GLY A 275 15.63 -8.87 12.78
N PRO A 276 16.49 -8.50 13.75
CA PRO A 276 16.16 -7.71 14.92
C PRO A 276 15.84 -6.24 14.57
N VAL A 277 14.92 -5.63 15.31
CA VAL A 277 14.58 -4.22 15.15
C VAL A 277 15.45 -3.37 16.06
N VAL A 278 16.06 -2.32 15.50
CA VAL A 278 16.85 -1.31 16.21
C VAL A 278 16.04 -0.02 16.33
N ALA A 279 16.07 0.61 17.49
CA ALA A 279 15.51 1.94 17.69
C ALA A 279 16.63 2.99 17.61
N GLU A 280 16.43 4.02 16.79
CA GLU A 280 17.31 5.18 16.68
C GLU A 280 16.56 6.43 17.12
N PHE A 281 17.20 7.26 17.95
CA PHE A 281 16.63 8.49 18.46
C PHE A 281 17.73 9.45 18.91
N ASP A 282 17.44 10.74 18.83
CA ASP A 282 18.31 11.77 19.38
C ASP A 282 18.17 11.85 20.90
N TYR A 283 19.19 12.36 21.57
CA TYR A 283 19.10 12.68 22.99
C TYR A 283 19.97 13.88 23.33
N THR A 284 19.57 14.61 24.37
CA THR A 284 20.40 15.66 24.97
C THR A 284 20.71 15.29 26.40
N VAL A 285 21.91 15.66 26.85
CA VAL A 285 22.35 15.49 28.23
C VAL A 285 22.59 16.88 28.80
N ASN A 286 21.94 17.17 29.92
CA ASN A 286 22.33 18.24 30.83
C ASN A 286 22.74 17.60 32.17
N GLU A 287 23.41 18.36 33.04
CA GLU A 287 24.14 17.89 34.23
C GLU A 287 23.49 16.71 34.99
N GLU A 288 22.16 16.70 35.14
CA GLU A 288 21.41 15.65 35.85
C GLU A 288 20.34 14.93 35.01
N THR A 289 20.08 15.33 33.75
CA THR A 289 18.97 14.75 32.97
C THR A 289 19.35 14.37 31.54
N ILE A 290 18.77 13.26 31.08
CA ILE A 290 18.79 12.82 29.68
C ILE A 290 17.40 13.09 29.12
N THR A 291 17.30 13.92 28.08
CA THR A 291 16.05 14.18 27.37
C THR A 291 16.07 13.50 26.02
N VAL A 292 15.03 12.72 25.71
CA VAL A 292 14.83 12.05 24.42
C VAL A 292 13.61 12.69 23.76
N PRO A 293 13.72 13.31 22.57
CA PRO A 293 12.57 13.82 21.85
C PRO A 293 11.70 12.65 21.35
N PRO A 294 10.42 12.89 21.04
CA PRO A 294 9.50 11.85 20.57
C PRO A 294 9.76 11.40 19.11
N ASN A 295 10.97 11.57 18.57
CA ASN A 295 11.32 11.33 17.17
C ASN A 295 12.08 10.00 16.97
N VAL A 296 11.46 8.89 17.34
CA VAL A 296 12.14 7.59 17.29
C VAL A 296 11.81 6.86 16.01
N ALA A 297 12.85 6.39 15.34
CA ALA A 297 12.75 5.54 14.17
C ALA A 297 13.10 4.10 14.55
N PHE A 298 12.37 3.14 13.98
CA PHE A 298 12.59 1.73 14.20
C PHE A 298 12.98 1.08 12.88
N PHE A 299 14.18 0.50 12.81
CA PHE A 299 14.69 -0.12 11.60
C PHE A 299 14.87 -1.62 11.77
N GLY A 300 14.44 -2.40 10.78
CA GLY A 300 14.76 -3.82 10.71
C GLY A 300 16.16 -4.07 10.14
N ARG A 301 16.51 -5.35 10.02
CA ARG A 301 17.85 -5.78 9.59
C ARG A 301 18.23 -5.30 8.19
N ALA A 302 17.25 -5.15 7.29
CA ALA A 302 17.49 -4.73 5.92
C ALA A 302 17.43 -3.20 5.80
N GLY A 303 17.16 -2.48 6.89
CA GLY A 303 17.00 -1.04 6.92
C GLY A 303 15.58 -0.56 6.70
N GLU A 304 14.60 -1.45 6.54
CA GLU A 304 13.19 -1.06 6.43
C GLU A 304 12.71 -0.40 7.73
N GLU A 305 11.95 0.68 7.63
CA GLU A 305 11.49 1.45 8.78
C GLU A 305 10.08 1.07 9.18
N TYR A 306 9.88 0.77 10.45
CA TYR A 306 8.59 0.47 11.07
C TYR A 306 7.99 1.73 11.69
N HIS A 307 6.74 2.04 11.34
CA HIS A 307 6.05 3.24 11.81
C HIS A 307 4.53 3.00 11.94
N THR A 308 3.81 3.97 12.52
CA THR A 308 2.36 3.92 12.71
C THR A 308 1.94 2.62 13.42
N PHE A 309 2.50 2.38 14.60
CA PHE A 309 2.14 1.21 15.40
C PHE A 309 0.71 1.35 15.91
N TRP A 310 -0.11 0.33 15.69
CA TRP A 310 -1.48 0.30 16.18
C TRP A 310 -1.72 -0.88 17.14
N PRO A 311 -2.38 -0.65 18.30
CA PRO A 311 -2.62 0.67 18.90
C PRO A 311 -1.30 1.34 19.29
N GLU A 312 -1.25 2.68 19.33
CA GLU A 312 -0.02 3.46 19.58
C GLU A 312 0.74 3.01 20.86
N ALA A 313 -0.01 2.58 21.88
CA ALA A 313 0.53 2.06 23.14
C ALA A 313 1.34 0.75 23.00
N LYS A 314 1.44 0.18 21.79
CA LYS A 314 2.17 -1.07 21.50
C LYS A 314 3.50 -0.86 20.77
N SER A 315 3.94 0.39 20.59
CA SER A 315 5.31 0.71 20.15
C SER A 315 6.37 0.02 21.03
N PRO A 316 7.59 -0.25 20.52
CA PRO A 316 8.64 -0.90 21.29
C PRO A 316 8.90 -0.26 22.67
N LYS A 317 9.09 -1.10 23.70
CA LYS A 317 9.36 -0.68 25.08
C LYS A 317 10.85 -0.41 25.26
N ILE A 318 11.19 0.76 25.77
CA ILE A 318 12.56 1.10 26.19
C ILE A 318 12.74 0.70 27.64
N ILE A 319 13.92 0.16 27.94
CA ILE A 319 14.34 -0.17 29.30
C ILE A 319 15.70 0.47 29.51
N VAL A 320 15.81 1.36 30.50
CA VAL A 320 17.08 1.95 30.94
C VAL A 320 17.59 1.11 32.09
N THR A 321 18.81 0.60 31.97
CA THR A 321 19.45 -0.24 32.98
C THR A 321 20.72 0.39 33.51
N ASP A 322 21.01 0.15 34.79
CA ASP A 322 22.32 0.46 35.36
C ASP A 322 23.36 -0.51 34.79
N LYS A 323 24.41 0.02 34.17
CA LYS A 323 25.42 -0.79 33.47
C LYS A 323 26.17 -1.76 34.38
N LYS A 324 26.35 -1.44 35.66
CA LYS A 324 27.13 -2.27 36.60
C LYS A 324 26.31 -3.43 37.17
N THR A 325 25.02 -3.20 37.39
CA THR A 325 24.13 -4.13 38.09
C THR A 325 23.09 -4.77 37.17
N ASN A 326 22.95 -4.31 35.92
CA ASN A 326 21.86 -4.61 34.99
C ASN A 326 20.45 -4.35 35.56
N LYS A 327 20.34 -3.61 36.66
CA LYS A 327 19.05 -3.29 37.29
C LYS A 327 18.30 -2.29 36.41
N VAL A 328 17.02 -2.55 36.15
CA VAL A 328 16.13 -1.59 35.47
C VAL A 328 15.95 -0.36 36.35
N LEU A 329 16.39 0.79 35.85
CA LEU A 329 16.25 2.10 36.50
C LEU A 329 14.91 2.73 36.12
N THR A 330 14.55 2.67 34.85
CA THR A 330 13.26 3.16 34.34
C THR A 330 12.88 2.44 33.05
N SER A 331 11.61 2.52 32.66
CA SER A 331 11.12 2.00 31.39
C SER A 331 9.97 2.84 30.85
N GLY A 332 9.86 2.93 29.53
CA GLY A 332 8.82 3.71 28.85
C GLY A 332 8.50 3.14 27.47
N ARG A 333 7.52 3.75 26.81
CA ARG A 333 7.19 3.50 25.40
C ARG A 333 7.13 4.85 24.69
N PHE A 334 7.51 4.89 23.42
CA PHE A 334 7.30 6.08 22.61
C PHE A 334 5.83 6.14 22.19
N GLY A 335 5.11 7.16 22.64
CA GLY A 335 3.73 7.38 22.20
C GLY A 335 3.71 8.07 20.84
N GLY A 336 2.84 7.63 19.94
CA GLY A 336 2.53 8.34 18.70
C GLY A 336 3.56 8.26 17.57
N CYS A 337 4.27 7.14 17.41
CA CYS A 337 5.16 6.86 16.27
C CYS A 337 4.43 6.11 15.14
#